data_AF-A0A7C3QGA2-F1
#
_entry.id   AF-A0A7C3QGA2-F1
#
_cell.length_a   1.000
_cell.length_b   1.000
_cell.length_c   1.000
_cell.angle_alpha   90.00
_cell.angle_beta   90.00
_cell.angle_gamma   90.00
#
_symmetry.space_group_name_H-M   'P 1'
#
loop_
_entity.id
_entity.type
_entity.pdbx_description
1 polymer ?
#
loop_
_entity_poly.entity_id
_entity_poly.type
_entity_poly.pdbx_seq_one_letter_code
_entity_poly.pdbx_strand_id
1 'polypeptide(L)'
;MKPYLRQQLEGAPDMVLGLPIVREYLQARILESLQQAGAFVCLAFHGGTSLRFLYNIPRYSEDLDFALELHPEQFDFPAYLTTIQRNLTAENYQVEVRLPRQQPVVHKAFIRFPGLLYELGLSPHKDQVFAIKIEVDTNPPPGAVCETTILKRHVDLHLRHHDRASLFAGKLQAVF
;
A
#
# COMPACT_ATOMS: atom_id res chain seq x y z
N MET A 1 -4.84 -12.36 12.34
CA MET A 1 -4.04 -11.43 11.51
C MET A 1 -2.53 -11.53 11.82
N LYS A 2 -1.99 -10.99 12.92
CA LYS A 2 -0.56 -11.20 13.28
C LYS A 2 -0.09 -12.68 13.31
N PRO A 3 -0.86 -13.64 13.84
CA PRO A 3 -0.49 -15.06 13.78
C PRO A 3 -0.36 -15.61 12.36
N TYR A 4 -1.22 -15.15 11.43
CA TYR A 4 -1.12 -15.53 10.01
C TYR A 4 0.16 -14.98 9.39
N LEU A 5 0.52 -13.72 9.68
CA LEU A 5 1.80 -13.18 9.22
C LEU A 5 2.99 -13.99 9.77
N ARG A 6 2.96 -14.40 11.04
CA ARG A 6 4.01 -15.26 11.61
C ARG A 6 4.09 -16.60 10.88
N GLN A 7 2.95 -17.21 10.56
CA GLN A 7 2.90 -18.44 9.78
C GLN A 7 3.54 -18.27 8.39
N GLN A 8 3.30 -17.13 7.71
CA GLN A 8 3.95 -16.84 6.42
C GLN A 8 5.48 -16.69 6.54
N LEU A 9 6.01 -16.44 7.73
CA LEU A 9 7.43 -16.27 7.99
C LEU A 9 8.15 -17.57 8.41
N GLU A 10 7.45 -18.69 8.59
CA GLU A 10 8.01 -19.95 9.11
C GLU A 10 9.14 -20.56 8.25
N GLY A 11 9.37 -20.05 7.02
CA GLY A 11 10.50 -20.43 6.15
C GLY A 11 11.44 -19.28 5.78
N ALA A 12 11.30 -18.11 6.42
CA ALA A 12 12.02 -16.89 6.09
C ALA A 12 12.66 -16.28 7.36
N PRO A 13 13.69 -16.94 7.93
CA PRO A 13 14.21 -16.61 9.26
C PRO A 13 15.06 -15.33 9.28
N ASP A 14 15.57 -14.91 8.12
CA ASP A 14 16.37 -13.70 8.01
C ASP A 14 15.59 -12.52 7.42
N MET A 15 16.15 -11.33 7.61
CA MET A 15 15.53 -10.08 7.15
C MET A 15 15.38 -10.02 5.63
N VAL A 16 16.27 -10.67 4.88
CA VAL A 16 16.29 -10.63 3.41
C VAL A 16 15.07 -11.34 2.85
N LEU A 17 14.72 -12.49 3.41
CA LEU A 17 13.57 -13.28 2.99
C LEU A 17 12.27 -12.81 3.67
N GLY A 18 12.33 -12.39 4.93
CA GLY A 18 11.14 -12.05 5.71
C GLY A 18 10.57 -10.67 5.41
N LEU A 19 11.41 -9.66 5.16
CA LEU A 19 10.96 -8.28 4.94
C LEU A 19 9.99 -8.13 3.75
N PRO A 20 10.25 -8.75 2.58
CA PRO A 20 9.31 -8.69 1.46
C PRO A 20 7.93 -9.29 1.78
N ILE A 21 7.89 -10.39 2.56
CA ILE A 21 6.64 -11.04 2.99
C ILE A 21 5.85 -10.11 3.91
N VAL A 22 6.51 -9.53 4.92
CA VAL A 22 5.90 -8.55 5.84
C VAL A 22 5.35 -7.36 5.07
N ARG A 23 6.13 -6.85 4.12
CA ARG A 23 5.76 -5.70 3.30
C ARG A 23 4.54 -6.00 2.45
N GLU A 24 4.53 -7.09 1.69
CA GLU A 24 3.42 -7.45 0.82
C GLU A 24 2.13 -7.72 1.62
N TYR A 25 2.24 -8.41 2.77
CA TYR A 25 1.12 -8.62 3.68
C TYR A 25 0.53 -7.30 4.19
N LEU A 26 1.37 -6.39 4.71
CA LEU A 26 0.90 -5.12 5.24
C LEU A 26 0.36 -4.19 4.13
N GLN A 27 0.93 -4.23 2.93
CA GLN A 27 0.38 -3.55 1.76
C GLN A 27 -1.04 -4.08 1.46
N ALA A 28 -1.28 -5.38 1.52
CA ALA A 28 -2.60 -5.96 1.34
C ALA A 28 -3.59 -5.51 2.43
N ARG A 29 -3.18 -5.46 3.70
CA ARG A 29 -4.03 -4.95 4.81
C ARG A 29 -4.36 -3.46 4.67
N ILE A 30 -3.42 -2.65 4.18
CA ILE A 30 -3.65 -1.23 3.89
C ILE A 30 -4.63 -1.09 2.73
N LEU A 31 -4.47 -1.86 1.65
CA LEU A 31 -5.40 -1.87 0.51
C LEU A 31 -6.82 -2.28 0.94
N GLU A 32 -6.95 -3.27 1.83
CA GLU A 32 -8.25 -3.67 2.40
C GLU A 32 -8.89 -2.52 3.19
N SER A 33 -8.10 -1.81 3.99
CA SER A 33 -8.59 -0.67 4.77
C SER A 33 -9.02 0.50 3.87
N LEU A 34 -8.29 0.76 2.78
CA LEU A 34 -8.67 1.74 1.75
C LEU A 34 -9.97 1.34 1.05
N GLN A 35 -10.14 0.07 0.71
CA GLN A 35 -11.38 -0.46 0.13
C GLN A 35 -12.57 -0.26 1.06
N GLN A 36 -12.44 -0.61 2.33
CA GLN A 36 -13.50 -0.44 3.33
C GLN A 36 -13.85 1.04 3.56
N ALA A 37 -12.89 1.94 3.37
CA ALA A 37 -13.10 3.38 3.44
C ALA A 37 -13.69 3.98 2.14
N GLY A 38 -13.95 3.15 1.11
CA GLY A 38 -14.49 3.62 -0.17
C GLY A 38 -13.47 4.31 -1.08
N ALA A 39 -12.17 4.20 -0.81
CA ALA A 39 -11.14 4.95 -1.53
C ALA A 39 -11.15 4.66 -3.05
N PHE A 40 -11.47 3.43 -3.46
CA PHE A 40 -11.51 3.02 -4.87
C PHE A 40 -12.72 3.55 -5.66
N VAL A 41 -13.63 4.29 -5.02
CA VAL A 41 -14.62 5.13 -5.73
C VAL A 41 -13.91 6.26 -6.46
N CYS A 42 -12.91 6.87 -5.82
CA CYS A 42 -12.18 8.02 -6.34
C CYS A 42 -10.83 7.64 -6.95
N LEU A 43 -10.13 6.70 -6.32
CA LEU A 43 -8.73 6.40 -6.58
C LEU A 43 -8.57 5.18 -7.50
N ALA A 44 -7.60 5.27 -8.42
CA ALA A 44 -7.07 4.12 -9.15
C ALA A 44 -5.67 3.77 -8.64
N PHE A 45 -5.46 2.49 -8.34
CA PHE A 45 -4.17 1.94 -7.96
C PHE A 45 -3.24 1.83 -9.17
N HIS A 46 -1.99 2.29 -9.04
CA HIS A 46 -0.99 2.23 -10.10
C HIS A 46 0.42 1.96 -9.55
N GLY A 47 1.46 2.28 -10.31
CA GLY A 47 2.84 2.12 -9.86
C GLY A 47 3.37 0.68 -9.83
N GLY A 48 4.46 0.46 -9.08
CA GLY A 48 5.14 -0.84 -9.05
C GLY A 48 4.39 -1.93 -8.28
N THR A 49 3.71 -1.53 -7.21
CA THR A 49 3.00 -2.47 -6.33
C THR A 49 1.71 -2.97 -6.95
N SER A 50 1.00 -2.15 -7.75
CA SER A 50 -0.14 -2.63 -8.54
C SER A 50 0.28 -3.73 -9.52
N LEU A 51 1.40 -3.56 -10.23
CA LEU A 51 1.92 -4.59 -11.13
C LEU A 51 2.25 -5.89 -10.39
N ARG A 52 2.78 -5.80 -9.17
CA ARG A 52 3.03 -6.97 -8.31
C ARG A 52 1.74 -7.67 -7.93
N PHE A 53 0.73 -6.94 -7.47
CA PHE A 53 -0.55 -7.50 -7.03
C PHE A 53 -1.38 -8.08 -8.18
N LEU A 54 -1.44 -7.38 -9.32
CA LEU A 54 -2.30 -7.72 -10.46
C LEU A 54 -1.67 -8.73 -11.42
N TYR A 55 -0.36 -8.65 -11.65
CA TYR A 55 0.34 -9.45 -12.68
C TYR A 55 1.49 -10.29 -12.13
N ASN A 56 1.65 -10.35 -10.80
CA ASN A 56 2.65 -11.18 -10.12
C ASN A 56 4.09 -11.03 -10.64
N ILE A 57 4.50 -9.80 -10.97
CA ILE A 57 5.87 -9.54 -11.44
C ILE A 57 6.90 -9.95 -10.37
N PRO A 58 8.10 -10.46 -10.75
CA PRO A 58 9.10 -11.00 -9.83
C PRO A 58 9.95 -9.91 -9.15
N ARG A 59 9.31 -8.80 -8.76
CA ARG A 59 9.92 -7.66 -8.09
C ARG A 59 9.02 -7.18 -6.97
N TYR A 60 9.58 -6.99 -5.79
CA TYR A 60 8.91 -6.28 -4.70
C TYR A 60 8.98 -4.77 -4.92
N SER A 61 7.93 -4.08 -4.52
CA SER A 61 7.81 -2.62 -4.59
C SER A 61 7.46 -2.08 -3.21
N GLU A 62 7.97 -0.91 -2.87
CA GLU A 62 7.93 -0.39 -1.49
C GLU A 62 6.68 0.44 -1.20
N ASP A 63 6.24 1.21 -2.20
CA ASP A 63 5.24 2.26 -2.06
C ASP A 63 3.87 1.81 -2.59
N LEU A 64 2.79 2.40 -2.09
CA LEU A 64 1.44 2.27 -2.65
C LEU A 64 1.08 3.57 -3.37
N ASP A 65 1.01 3.50 -4.70
CA ASP A 65 0.79 4.67 -5.57
C ASP A 65 -0.65 4.68 -6.10
N PHE A 66 -1.34 5.82 -5.96
CA PHE A 66 -2.70 6.02 -6.43
C PHE A 66 -2.82 7.29 -7.27
N ALA A 67 -3.81 7.31 -8.15
CA ALA A 67 -4.21 8.46 -8.95
C ALA A 67 -5.66 8.80 -8.60
N LEU A 68 -5.95 10.09 -8.40
CA LEU A 68 -7.32 10.57 -8.21
C LEU A 68 -7.99 10.70 -9.58
N GLU A 69 -8.86 9.75 -9.92
CA GLU A 69 -9.43 9.62 -11.26
C GLU A 69 -10.88 10.09 -11.34
N LEU A 70 -11.69 9.81 -10.32
CA LEU A 70 -13.10 10.16 -10.28
C LEU A 70 -13.47 10.86 -8.97
N HIS A 71 -14.61 11.54 -9.00
CA HIS A 71 -15.28 12.08 -7.80
C HIS A 71 -14.34 12.82 -6.83
N PRO A 72 -13.55 13.81 -7.30
CA PRO A 72 -12.60 14.53 -6.45
C PRO A 72 -13.28 15.20 -5.25
N GLU A 73 -14.57 15.50 -5.33
CA GLU A 73 -15.39 16.01 -4.23
C GLU A 73 -15.59 15.02 -3.07
N GLN A 74 -15.40 13.72 -3.31
CA GLN A 74 -15.51 12.66 -2.30
C GLN A 74 -14.14 12.21 -1.77
N PHE A 75 -13.04 12.77 -2.29
CA PHE A 75 -11.70 12.40 -1.88
C PHE A 75 -11.35 12.99 -0.51
N ASP A 76 -11.21 12.12 0.49
CA ASP A 76 -10.80 12.50 1.84
C ASP A 76 -9.58 11.67 2.31
N PHE A 77 -8.39 12.17 1.98
CA PHE A 77 -7.15 11.48 2.35
C PHE A 77 -6.96 11.34 3.87
N PRO A 78 -7.18 12.37 4.72
CA PRO A 78 -7.17 12.21 6.17
C PRO A 78 -8.10 11.09 6.67
N ALA A 79 -9.34 11.01 6.18
CA ALA A 79 -10.28 9.96 6.61
C ALA A 79 -9.81 8.55 6.22
N TYR A 80 -9.19 8.39 5.04
CA TYR A 80 -8.57 7.12 4.64
C TYR A 80 -7.45 6.72 5.61
N LEU A 81 -6.57 7.66 5.96
CA LEU A 81 -5.46 7.41 6.89
C LEU A 81 -5.95 7.07 8.30
N THR A 82 -6.98 7.76 8.80
CA THR A 82 -7.63 7.44 10.08
C THR A 82 -8.21 6.03 10.06
N THR A 83 -8.84 5.62 8.95
CA THR A 83 -9.39 4.26 8.81
C THR A 83 -8.28 3.21 8.81
N ILE A 84 -7.20 3.42 8.06
CA ILE A 84 -6.03 2.54 8.04
C ILE A 84 -5.46 2.39 9.45
N GLN A 85 -5.21 3.51 10.15
CA GLN A 85 -4.65 3.48 11.50
C GLN A 85 -5.55 2.72 12.47
N ARG A 86 -6.87 3.00 12.45
CA ARG A 86 -7.86 2.34 13.31
C ARG A 86 -7.86 0.83 13.09
N ASN A 87 -7.94 0.39 11.84
CA ASN A 87 -8.04 -1.03 11.49
C ASN A 87 -6.78 -1.80 11.90
N LEU A 88 -5.60 -1.28 11.57
CA LEU A 88 -4.33 -1.92 11.93
C LEU A 88 -4.08 -1.91 13.45
N THR A 89 -4.50 -0.85 14.15
CA THR A 89 -4.42 -0.79 15.62
C THR A 89 -5.35 -1.84 16.26
N ALA A 90 -6.55 -2.05 15.71
CA ALA A 90 -7.46 -3.11 16.15
C ALA A 90 -6.88 -4.52 15.94
N GLU A 91 -5.95 -4.69 15.02
CA GLU A 91 -5.17 -5.92 14.81
C GLU A 91 -3.95 -6.04 15.76
N ASN A 92 -3.85 -5.16 16.77
CA ASN A 92 -2.75 -5.06 17.73
C ASN A 92 -1.40 -4.64 17.14
N TYR A 93 -1.37 -3.96 15.99
CA TYR A 93 -0.16 -3.28 15.53
C TYR A 93 0.02 -1.93 16.23
N GLN A 94 1.25 -1.61 16.62
CA GLN A 94 1.60 -0.23 16.95
C GLN A 94 1.76 0.54 15.63
N VAL A 95 0.89 1.53 15.39
CA VAL A 95 0.85 2.28 14.13
C VAL A 95 0.94 3.77 14.36
N GLU A 96 1.90 4.40 13.67
CA GLU A 96 2.01 5.85 13.57
C GLU A 96 1.77 6.29 12.13
N VAL A 97 0.89 7.28 11.93
CA VAL A 97 0.74 7.94 10.63
C VAL A 97 1.56 9.23 10.63
N ARG A 98 2.45 9.37 9.65
CA ARG A 98 3.24 10.59 9.45
C ARG A 98 2.91 11.22 8.11
N LEU A 99 2.51 12.49 8.16
CA LEU A 99 2.36 13.35 6.99
C LEU A 99 3.63 14.20 6.84
N PRO A 100 4.13 14.43 5.61
CA PRO A 100 5.19 15.41 5.38
C PRO A 100 4.73 16.82 5.78
N ARG A 101 5.68 17.70 6.09
CA ARG A 101 5.39 19.09 6.50
C ARG A 101 4.75 19.95 5.41
N GLN A 102 4.93 19.58 4.15
CA GLN A 102 4.32 20.24 2.99
C GLN A 102 3.44 19.22 2.27
N GLN A 103 2.26 19.64 1.82
CA GLN A 103 1.39 18.85 0.95
C GLN A 103 1.58 19.34 -0.48
N PRO A 104 2.44 18.69 -1.29
CA PRO A 104 2.50 18.97 -2.71
C PRO A 104 1.25 18.41 -3.41
N VAL A 105 1.11 18.64 -4.72
CA VAL A 105 0.06 18.06 -5.59
C VAL A 105 -0.06 16.53 -5.40
N VAL A 106 1.02 15.88 -5.01
CA VAL A 106 0.99 14.48 -4.58
C VAL A 106 0.82 14.44 -3.06
N HIS A 107 -0.34 13.97 -2.60
CA HIS A 107 -0.54 13.71 -1.18
C HIS A 107 0.28 12.49 -0.77
N LYS A 108 1.06 12.62 0.31
CA LYS A 108 1.94 11.54 0.79
C LYS A 108 1.70 11.28 2.27
N ALA A 109 1.76 10.02 2.66
CA ALA A 109 1.75 9.60 4.05
C ALA A 109 2.64 8.38 4.26
N PHE A 110 3.21 8.27 5.45
CA PHE A 110 3.92 7.07 5.90
C PHE A 110 3.11 6.38 6.99
N ILE A 111 2.73 5.14 6.73
CA ILE A 111 2.18 4.23 7.74
C ILE A 111 3.37 3.51 8.37
N ARG A 112 3.70 3.86 9.61
CA ARG A 112 4.89 3.40 10.32
C ARG A 112 4.50 2.38 11.38
N PHE A 113 5.34 1.36 11.50
CA PHE A 113 5.21 0.24 12.42
C PHE A 113 6.48 0.14 13.29
N PRO A 114 6.58 0.94 14.37
CA PRO A 114 7.72 0.88 15.28
C PRO A 114 7.82 -0.49 15.94
N GLY A 115 9.03 -1.03 16.07
CA GLY A 115 9.28 -2.29 16.78
C GLY A 115 8.75 -3.55 16.11
N LEU A 116 7.99 -3.44 15.02
CA LEU A 116 7.37 -4.59 14.36
C LEU A 116 8.38 -5.63 13.91
N LEU A 117 9.51 -5.22 13.32
CA LEU A 117 10.53 -6.17 12.85
C LEU A 117 11.18 -6.91 14.01
N TYR A 118 11.30 -6.28 15.18
CA TYR A 118 11.76 -6.93 16.40
C TYR A 118 10.70 -7.90 16.95
N GLU A 119 9.43 -7.51 16.98
CA GLU A 119 8.31 -8.40 17.39
C GLU A 119 8.17 -9.66 16.52
N LEU A 120 8.61 -9.57 15.27
CA LEU A 120 8.62 -10.68 14.31
C LEU A 120 9.93 -11.48 14.31
N GLY A 121 10.93 -11.09 15.11
CA GLY A 121 12.24 -11.75 15.14
C GLY A 121 13.12 -11.50 13.92
N LEU A 122 12.74 -10.57 13.03
CA LEU A 122 13.46 -10.25 11.79
C LEU A 122 14.58 -9.21 12.00
N SER A 123 14.58 -8.50 13.12
CA SER A 123 15.61 -7.52 13.47
C SER A 123 15.97 -7.61 14.96
N PRO A 124 17.25 -7.48 15.33
CA PRO A 124 17.67 -7.37 16.72
C PRO A 124 17.38 -5.99 17.34
N HIS A 125 17.00 -5.00 16.53
CA HIS A 125 16.83 -3.60 16.97
C HIS A 125 15.36 -3.27 17.27
N LYS A 126 15.05 -3.05 18.56
CA LYS A 126 13.70 -2.65 19.03
C LYS A 126 13.21 -1.34 18.43
N ASP A 127 14.12 -0.41 18.16
CA ASP A 127 13.78 0.93 17.66
C ASP A 127 13.64 1.00 16.14
N GLN A 128 13.87 -0.12 15.43
CA GLN A 128 13.75 -0.13 13.99
C GLN A 128 12.30 0.03 13.56
N VAL A 129 12.04 1.07 12.77
CA VAL A 129 10.70 1.37 12.27
C VAL A 129 10.56 0.84 10.85
N PHE A 130 9.59 -0.03 10.64
CA PHE A 130 9.15 -0.41 9.30
C PHE A 130 8.11 0.61 8.80
N ALA A 131 8.13 0.96 7.52
CA ALA A 131 7.19 1.92 6.96
C ALA A 131 6.72 1.51 5.56
N ILE A 132 5.45 1.79 5.29
CA ILE A 132 4.84 1.75 3.96
C ILE A 132 4.40 3.16 3.63
N LYS A 133 4.79 3.62 2.45
CA LYS A 133 4.42 4.93 1.94
C LYS A 133 3.16 4.80 1.10
N ILE A 134 2.28 5.77 1.24
CA ILE A 134 1.10 5.95 0.40
C ILE A 134 1.27 7.27 -0.34
N GLU A 135 1.13 7.24 -1.65
CA GLU A 135 1.12 8.44 -2.50
C GLU A 135 -0.18 8.49 -3.28
N VAL A 136 -0.80 9.66 -3.35
CA VAL A 136 -1.95 9.95 -4.19
C VAL A 136 -1.63 11.15 -5.06
N ASP A 137 -1.53 10.96 -6.36
CA ASP A 137 -1.48 12.06 -7.31
C ASP A 137 -2.89 12.65 -7.48
N THR A 138 -3.10 13.89 -7.03
CA THR A 138 -4.40 14.57 -7.14
C THR A 138 -4.59 15.29 -8.48
N ASN A 139 -3.59 15.28 -9.35
CA ASN A 139 -3.67 15.85 -10.70
C ASN A 139 -2.95 14.93 -11.71
N PRO A 140 -3.42 13.67 -11.86
CA PRO A 140 -2.77 12.71 -12.72
C PRO A 140 -2.86 13.11 -14.20
N PRO A 141 -1.95 12.62 -15.06
CA PRO A 141 -2.04 12.81 -16.49
C PRO A 141 -3.37 12.26 -17.05
N PRO A 142 -4.04 13.00 -17.96
CA PRO A 142 -5.30 12.52 -18.54
C PRO A 142 -5.07 11.33 -19.46
N GLY A 143 -6.13 10.53 -19.66
CA GLY A 143 -6.15 9.45 -20.66
C GLY A 143 -5.85 8.06 -20.10
N ALA A 144 -5.60 7.93 -18.79
CA ALA A 144 -5.53 6.63 -18.14
C ALA A 144 -6.90 5.93 -18.17
N VAL A 145 -6.90 4.63 -18.50
CA VAL A 145 -8.10 3.79 -18.44
C VAL A 145 -8.10 3.04 -17.12
N CYS A 146 -9.25 3.01 -16.44
CA CYS A 146 -9.42 2.28 -15.19
C CYS A 146 -10.15 0.95 -15.41
N GLU A 147 -9.70 -0.09 -14.73
CA GLU A 147 -10.35 -1.39 -14.61
C GLU A 147 -10.53 -1.74 -13.14
N THR A 148 -11.35 -2.75 -12.85
CA THR A 148 -11.52 -3.29 -11.51
C THR A 148 -11.27 -4.79 -11.52
N THR A 149 -10.36 -5.25 -10.68
CA THR A 149 -10.00 -6.67 -10.57
C THR A 149 -10.22 -7.16 -9.15
N ILE A 150 -10.83 -8.34 -9.04
CA ILE A 150 -10.96 -9.09 -7.79
C ILE A 150 -9.74 -10.00 -7.65
N LEU A 151 -9.01 -9.90 -6.55
CA LEU A 151 -7.83 -10.72 -6.27
C LEU A 151 -7.82 -11.23 -4.84
N LYS A 152 -7.31 -12.45 -4.65
CA LYS A 152 -7.13 -13.08 -3.34
C LYS A 152 -5.65 -13.11 -3.01
N ARG A 153 -5.17 -12.12 -2.25
CA ARG A 153 -3.76 -12.02 -1.86
C ARG A 153 -3.65 -11.56 -0.42
N HIS A 154 -3.48 -12.53 0.47
CA HIS A 154 -3.65 -12.41 1.93
C HIS A 154 -5.07 -12.10 2.40
N VAL A 155 -5.82 -11.33 1.62
CA VAL A 155 -7.20 -10.88 1.83
C VAL A 155 -7.93 -10.81 0.49
N ASP A 156 -9.26 -10.70 0.53
CA ASP A 156 -10.08 -10.44 -0.65
C ASP A 156 -10.05 -8.95 -0.99
N LEU A 157 -9.52 -8.62 -2.17
CA LEU A 157 -9.31 -7.25 -2.65
C LEU A 157 -10.06 -7.02 -3.96
N HIS A 158 -10.81 -5.93 -4.00
CA HIS A 158 -11.53 -5.38 -5.14
C HIS A 158 -10.87 -4.06 -5.53
N LEU A 159 -9.80 -4.17 -6.32
CA LEU A 159 -8.95 -3.02 -6.62
C LEU A 159 -9.41 -2.36 -7.92
N ARG A 160 -9.73 -1.07 -7.84
CA ARG A 160 -9.72 -0.20 -9.02
C ARG A 160 -8.28 0.16 -9.34
N HIS A 161 -7.86 -0.02 -10.58
CA HIS A 161 -6.49 0.22 -11.02
C HIS A 161 -6.43 0.73 -12.45
N HIS A 162 -5.30 1.31 -12.84
CA HIS A 162 -5.01 1.58 -14.25
C HIS A 162 -4.91 0.27 -15.05
N ASP A 163 -5.41 0.27 -16.26
CA ASP A 163 -5.30 -0.86 -17.18
C ASP A 163 -3.82 -1.14 -17.55
N ARG A 164 -3.57 -2.28 -18.18
CA ARG A 164 -2.19 -2.70 -18.49
C ARG A 164 -1.46 -1.69 -19.38
N ALA A 165 -2.15 -1.07 -20.34
CA ALA A 165 -1.55 -0.09 -21.25
C ALA A 165 -1.15 1.19 -20.50
N SER A 166 -2.03 1.72 -19.65
CA SER A 166 -1.76 2.91 -18.84
C SER A 166 -0.64 2.66 -17.83
N LEU A 167 -0.60 1.49 -17.19
CA LEU A 167 0.48 1.10 -16.29
C LEU A 167 1.85 1.03 -17.01
N PHE A 168 1.85 0.53 -18.26
CA PHE A 168 3.07 0.50 -19.07
C PHE A 168 3.52 1.92 -19.47
N ALA A 169 2.58 2.76 -19.92
CA ALA A 169 2.86 4.16 -20.25
C ALA A 169 3.45 4.93 -19.06
N GLY A 170 2.89 4.77 -17.85
CA GLY A 170 3.42 5.39 -16.64
C GLY A 170 4.83 4.92 -16.28
N LYS A 171 5.21 3.67 -16.63
CA LYS A 171 6.60 3.21 -16.47
C LYS A 171 7.55 3.80 -17.50
N LEU A 172 7.12 3.99 -18.75
CA LEU A 172 7.93 4.68 -19.75
C LEU A 172 8.21 6.13 -19.33
N GLN A 173 7.19 6.85 -18.88
CA GLN A 173 7.34 8.23 -18.41
C GLN A 173 8.29 8.36 -17.20
N ALA A 174 8.42 7.33 -16.36
CA ALA A 174 9.34 7.37 -15.23
C ALA A 174 10.82 7.18 -15.63
N VAL A 175 11.08 6.70 -16.85
CA VAL A 175 12.42 6.37 -17.35
C VAL A 175 12.93 7.40 -18.36
N PHE A 176 12.02 8.02 -19.12
CA PHE A 176 12.31 9.00 -20.18
C PHE A 176 11.84 10.39 -19.78
#